data_AF-A0A0C3G5D4-F1
#
_entry.id   AF-A0A0C3G5D4-F1
#
_cell.length_a   1.000
_cell.length_b   1.000
_cell.length_c   1.000
_cell.angle_alpha   90.00
_cell.angle_beta   90.00
_cell.angle_gamma   90.00
#
_symmetry.space_group_name_H-M   'P 1'
#
loop_
_entity.id
_entity.type
_entity.pdbx_description
1 polymer ?
#
loop_
_entity_poly.entity_id
_entity_poly.type
_entity_poly.pdbx_seq_one_letter_code
_entity_poly.pdbx_strand_id
1 'polypeptide(L)'
;GTLCAGDRAPEAPGLVIGGQDTSLFRLFTPSHHTVLIFAEFAEGDIRKALDSSAKYPDAIVDGHARHAYLVKGGSVTIVIVRLDGFIGAIVNDVDGIARYFSKIFQIPVS
;
A
#
# COMPACT_ATOMS: atom_id res chain seq x y z
N GLY A 1 -15.88 -1.17 -12.79
CA GLY A 1 -14.67 -0.58 -13.39
C GLY A 1 -13.48 -1.47 -13.08
N THR A 2 -12.32 -1.17 -13.64
CA THR A 2 -11.04 -1.83 -13.32
C THR A 2 -10.14 -0.79 -12.66
N LEU A 3 -9.45 -1.16 -11.58
CA LEU A 3 -8.45 -0.31 -10.93
C LEU A 3 -7.13 -0.41 -11.68
N CYS A 4 -6.56 0.71 -12.09
CA CYS A 4 -5.36 0.77 -12.93
C CYS A 4 -4.29 1.71 -12.35
N ALA A 5 -3.03 1.48 -12.72
CA ALA A 5 -1.98 2.48 -12.51
C ALA A 5 -2.32 3.76 -13.30
N GLY A 6 -2.12 4.92 -12.69
CA GLY A 6 -2.53 6.21 -13.23
C GLY A 6 -3.93 6.68 -12.79
N ASP A 7 -4.73 5.82 -12.13
CA ASP A 7 -5.97 6.26 -11.50
C ASP A 7 -5.69 7.08 -10.24
N ARG A 8 -6.62 7.97 -9.86
CA ARG A 8 -6.62 8.55 -8.51
C ARG A 8 -6.87 7.43 -7.50
N ALA A 9 -6.07 7.39 -6.44
CA ALA A 9 -6.24 6.45 -5.36
C ALA A 9 -7.61 6.67 -4.69
N PRO A 10 -8.49 5.65 -4.63
CA PRO A 10 -9.74 5.75 -3.90
C PRO A 10 -9.51 6.16 -2.45
N GLU A 11 -10.43 6.93 -1.88
CA GLU A 11 -10.40 7.20 -0.44
C GLU A 11 -10.48 5.88 0.34
N ALA A 12 -9.73 5.79 1.43
CA ALA A 12 -9.79 4.67 2.36
C ALA A 12 -9.94 5.24 3.78
N PRO A 13 -11.17 5.46 4.26
CA PRO A 13 -11.43 5.79 5.66
C PRO A 13 -11.33 4.54 6.55
N GLY A 14 -11.03 4.73 7.84
CA GLY A 14 -10.89 3.62 8.79
C GLY A 14 -9.55 2.89 8.71
N LEU A 15 -8.52 3.56 8.18
CA LEU A 15 -7.14 3.08 8.33
C LEU A 15 -6.74 3.23 9.79
N VAL A 16 -5.97 2.29 10.33
CA VAL A 16 -5.46 2.39 11.70
C VAL A 16 -3.94 2.39 11.67
N ILE A 17 -3.34 3.48 12.17
CA ILE A 17 -1.88 3.60 12.33
C ILE A 17 -1.58 3.93 13.78
N GLY A 18 -0.73 3.12 14.42
CA GLY A 18 -0.41 3.29 15.85
C GLY A 18 -1.63 3.19 16.77
N GLY A 19 -2.68 2.45 16.37
CA GLY A 19 -3.94 2.34 17.10
C GLY A 19 -4.87 3.55 16.96
N GLN A 20 -4.57 4.50 16.06
CA GLN A 20 -5.41 5.66 15.79
C GLN A 20 -6.09 5.53 14.42
N ASP A 21 -7.40 5.79 14.39
CA ASP A 21 -8.17 5.89 13.15
C ASP A 21 -7.71 7.07 12.29
N THR A 22 -7.54 6.82 11.01
CA THR A 22 -7.12 7.79 10.00
C THR A 22 -7.75 7.46 8.63
N SER A 23 -7.33 8.16 7.59
CA SER A 23 -7.73 7.87 6.22
C SER A 23 -6.56 8.08 5.26
N LEU A 24 -6.61 7.47 4.08
CA LEU A 24 -5.56 7.64 3.08
C LEU A 24 -5.28 9.11 2.76
N PHE A 25 -6.33 9.94 2.65
CA PHE A 25 -6.18 11.36 2.36
C PHE A 25 -5.48 12.15 3.47
N ARG A 26 -5.57 11.68 4.73
CA ARG A 26 -4.83 12.24 5.86
C ARG A 26 -3.37 11.78 5.91
N LEU A 27 -3.04 10.68 5.24
CA LEU A 27 -1.67 10.15 5.15
C LEU A 27 -0.86 10.75 4.01
N PHE A 28 -1.52 11.40 3.04
CA PHE A 28 -0.81 12.08 1.97
C PHE A 28 0.03 13.21 2.52
N THR A 29 1.34 13.02 2.41
CA THR A 29 2.34 14.04 2.66
C THR A 29 3.15 14.25 1.38
N PRO A 30 3.60 15.48 1.10
CA PRO A 30 4.43 15.76 -0.07
C PRO A 30 5.85 15.17 0.05
N SER A 31 6.17 14.45 1.14
CA SER A 31 7.49 13.87 1.40
C SER A 31 7.55 12.35 1.37
N HIS A 32 6.42 11.62 1.37
CA HIS A 32 6.43 10.14 1.40
C HIS A 32 5.44 9.53 0.40
N HIS A 33 5.86 8.43 -0.25
CA HIS A 33 4.94 7.52 -0.92
C HIS A 33 4.19 6.70 0.14
N THR A 34 2.92 6.39 -0.11
CA THR A 34 2.12 5.52 0.77
C THR A 34 1.97 4.16 0.11
N VAL A 35 2.28 3.08 0.82
CA VAL A 35 2.12 1.72 0.31
C VAL A 35 0.95 1.07 1.03
N LEU A 36 -0.13 0.77 0.31
CA LEU A 36 -1.27 0.05 0.83
C LEU A 36 -1.11 -1.45 0.54
N ILE A 37 -1.07 -2.26 1.59
CA ILE A 37 -0.96 -3.71 1.47
C ILE A 37 -2.32 -4.30 1.81
N PHE A 38 -2.96 -4.93 0.82
CA PHE A 38 -4.15 -5.74 1.01
C PHE A 38 -3.75 -7.21 0.93
N ALA A 39 -3.90 -7.97 2.01
CA ALA A 39 -3.91 -9.41 1.86
C ALA A 39 -4.81 -10.08 2.86
N GLU A 40 -5.24 -11.29 2.49
CA GLU A 40 -5.76 -12.26 3.43
C GLU A 40 -4.58 -12.91 4.12
N PHE A 41 -4.12 -12.26 5.18
CA PHE A 41 -3.09 -12.80 6.03
C PHE A 41 -3.76 -13.57 7.17
N ALA A 42 -3.28 -14.77 7.48
CA ALA A 42 -3.41 -15.26 8.85
C ALA A 42 -2.67 -14.26 9.77
N GLU A 43 -3.08 -14.13 11.04
CA GLU A 43 -2.51 -13.13 11.97
C GLU A 43 -0.96 -13.17 12.05
N GLY A 44 -0.35 -14.34 11.82
CA GLY A 44 1.10 -14.52 11.73
C GLY A 44 1.78 -13.96 10.47
N ASP A 45 1.08 -13.87 9.34
CA ASP A 45 1.62 -13.39 8.07
C ASP A 45 1.58 -11.85 7.96
N ILE A 46 0.63 -11.19 8.64
CA ILE A 46 0.60 -9.73 8.78
C ILE A 46 1.91 -9.24 9.40
N ARG A 47 2.37 -9.93 10.44
CA ARG A 47 3.60 -9.59 11.17
C ARG A 47 4.84 -9.74 10.30
N LYS A 48 4.92 -10.78 9.47
CA LYS A 48 6.03 -10.94 8.51
C LYS A 48 6.01 -9.90 7.41
N ALA A 49 4.82 -9.56 6.90
CA ALA A 49 4.66 -8.49 5.92
C ALA A 49 5.11 -7.15 6.51
N LEU A 50 4.74 -6.87 7.76
CA LEU A 50 5.19 -5.72 8.54
C LEU A 50 6.70 -5.68 8.76
N ASP A 51 7.29 -6.81 9.17
CA ASP A 51 8.74 -6.90 9.40
C ASP A 51 9.50 -6.65 8.08
N SER A 52 8.96 -7.14 6.95
CA SER A 52 9.51 -6.91 5.62
C SER A 52 9.27 -5.46 5.14
N SER A 53 8.17 -4.85 5.58
CA SER A 53 7.81 -3.46 5.31
C SER A 53 8.39 -2.49 6.34
N ALA A 54 9.21 -2.92 7.30
CA ALA A 54 9.87 -2.02 8.25
C ALA A 54 10.74 -0.94 7.54
N LYS A 55 11.07 -1.18 6.27
CA LYS A 55 11.74 -0.25 5.36
C LYS A 55 10.80 0.80 4.73
N TYR A 56 9.49 0.57 4.78
CA TYR A 56 8.41 1.35 4.20
C TYR A 56 7.34 1.61 5.28
N PRO A 57 7.58 2.56 6.19
CA PRO A 57 6.58 2.93 7.17
C PRO A 57 5.34 3.46 6.45
N ASP A 58 4.17 3.20 7.02
CA ASP A 58 2.87 3.81 6.67
C ASP A 58 2.01 3.06 5.64
N ALA A 59 1.46 1.92 6.08
CA ALA A 59 0.00 1.63 6.13
C ALA A 59 -0.32 0.13 5.91
N ILE A 60 -0.81 -0.56 6.96
CA ILE A 60 -1.64 -1.77 6.78
C ILE A 60 -3.09 -1.32 6.71
N VAL A 61 -3.86 -1.93 5.82
CA VAL A 61 -5.27 -1.60 5.62
C VAL A 61 -6.16 -2.79 5.94
N ASP A 62 -7.24 -2.57 6.71
CA ASP A 62 -8.30 -3.55 6.96
C ASP A 62 -9.59 -3.23 6.16
N GLY A 63 -10.33 -4.29 5.83
CA GLY A 63 -11.76 -4.33 5.50
C GLY A 63 -12.30 -3.38 4.43
N HIS A 64 -12.59 -2.13 4.81
CA HIS A 64 -13.40 -1.19 4.02
C HIS A 64 -12.73 -0.74 2.73
N ALA A 65 -11.43 -0.53 2.75
CA ALA A 65 -10.69 -0.11 1.56
C ALA A 65 -10.61 -1.23 0.51
N ARG A 66 -10.74 -2.51 0.89
CA ARG A 66 -10.69 -3.63 -0.06
C ARG A 66 -11.76 -3.50 -1.15
N HIS A 67 -12.95 -3.03 -0.77
CA HIS A 67 -14.05 -2.79 -1.69
C HIS A 67 -13.77 -1.62 -2.63
N ALA A 68 -13.29 -0.49 -2.09
CA ALA A 68 -12.96 0.69 -2.88
C ALA A 68 -11.82 0.43 -3.89
N TYR A 69 -10.87 -0.42 -3.53
CA TYR A 69 -9.74 -0.82 -4.37
C TYR A 69 -10.01 -2.07 -5.22
N LEU A 70 -11.25 -2.60 -5.21
CA LEU A 70 -11.67 -3.74 -6.02
C LEU A 70 -10.80 -5.00 -5.84
N VAL A 71 -10.18 -5.16 -4.67
CA VAL A 71 -9.27 -6.28 -4.38
C VAL A 71 -10.08 -7.54 -4.12
N LYS A 72 -9.78 -8.60 -4.87
CA LYS A 72 -10.47 -9.90 -4.74
C LYS A 72 -9.89 -10.76 -3.60
N GLY A 73 -10.73 -11.69 -3.13
CA GLY A 73 -10.41 -12.81 -2.23
C GLY A 73 -9.10 -13.54 -2.54
N GLY A 74 -8.41 -14.08 -1.53
CA GLY A 74 -7.46 -15.19 -1.70
C GLY A 74 -6.08 -14.88 -2.31
N SER A 75 -5.68 -13.61 -2.42
CA SER A 75 -4.32 -13.24 -2.86
C SER A 75 -3.84 -11.94 -2.22
N VAL A 76 -2.52 -11.78 -2.14
CA VAL A 76 -1.88 -10.51 -1.76
C VAL A 76 -2.01 -9.54 -2.93
N THR A 77 -2.52 -8.34 -2.67
CA THR A 77 -2.55 -7.21 -3.60
C THR A 77 -1.99 -5.99 -2.89
N ILE A 78 -0.94 -5.41 -3.46
CA ILE A 78 -0.24 -4.26 -2.91
C ILE A 78 -0.44 -3.10 -3.87
N VAL A 79 -1.00 -2.01 -3.37
CA VAL A 79 -1.26 -0.80 -4.15
C VAL A 79 -0.32 0.29 -3.66
N ILE A 80 0.53 0.78 -4.54
CA ILE A 80 1.49 1.84 -4.22
C ILE A 80 0.89 3.16 -4.67
N VAL A 81 0.67 4.07 -3.73
CA VAL A 81 0.12 5.41 -3.96
C VAL A 81 1.24 6.43 -3.90
N ARG A 82 1.31 7.27 -4.93
CA ARG A 82 2.27 8.37 -5.04
C ARG A 82 1.89 9.54 -4.13
N LEU A 83 2.84 10.45 -3.95
CA LEU A 83 2.67 11.66 -3.14
C LEU A 83 1.55 12.59 -3.65
N ASP A 84 1.19 12.48 -4.94
CA ASP A 84 0.11 13.24 -5.55
C ASP A 84 -1.27 12.55 -5.47
N GLY A 85 -1.35 11.43 -4.75
CA GLY A 85 -2.58 10.67 -4.53
C GLY A 85 -3.01 9.82 -5.73
N PHE A 86 -2.12 9.55 -6.69
CA PHE A 86 -2.37 8.63 -7.80
C PHE A 86 -1.74 7.26 -7.55
N ILE A 87 -2.36 6.22 -8.11
CA ILE A 87 -1.82 4.86 -8.08
C ILE A 87 -0.60 4.80 -8.98
N GLY A 88 0.56 4.54 -8.39
CA GLY A 88 1.82 4.34 -9.11
C GLY A 88 1.98 2.91 -9.60
N ALA A 89 1.55 1.92 -8.81
CA ALA A 89 1.60 0.51 -9.18
C ALA A 89 0.61 -0.34 -8.39
N ILE A 90 0.26 -1.48 -8.97
CA ILE A 90 -0.43 -2.59 -8.31
C ILE A 90 0.46 -3.82 -8.49
N VAL A 91 0.90 -4.43 -7.40
CA VAL A 91 1.82 -5.59 -7.40
C VAL A 91 1.27 -6.68 -6.47
N ASN A 92 1.73 -7.91 -6.63
CA ASN A 92 1.17 -9.06 -5.90
C ASN A 92 2.17 -9.67 -4.89
N ASP A 93 3.36 -9.08 -4.76
CA ASP A 93 4.45 -9.57 -3.91
C ASP A 93 5.36 -8.44 -3.42
N VAL A 94 6.16 -8.73 -2.39
CA VAL A 94 7.12 -7.78 -1.79
C VAL A 94 8.22 -7.40 -2.80
N ASP A 95 8.65 -8.32 -3.65
CA ASP A 95 9.65 -8.05 -4.70
C ASP A 95 9.15 -6.97 -5.68
N GLY A 96 7.84 -6.93 -5.94
CA GLY A 96 7.19 -5.91 -6.75
C GLY A 96 7.32 -4.51 -6.18
N ILE A 97 7.31 -4.38 -4.85
CA ILE A 97 7.57 -3.10 -4.16
C ILE A 97 9.00 -2.63 -4.45
N ALA A 98 9.99 -3.52 -4.29
CA ALA A 98 11.39 -3.21 -4.56
C ALA A 98 11.63 -2.86 -6.04
N ARG A 99 11.02 -3.61 -6.98
CA ARG A 99 11.06 -3.33 -8.41
C ARG A 99 10.43 -1.98 -8.78
N TYR A 100 9.39 -1.55 -8.07
CA TYR A 100 8.79 -0.23 -8.28
C TYR A 100 9.73 0.88 -7.78
N PHE A 101 10.20 0.78 -6.54
CA PHE A 101 11.02 1.84 -5.95
C PHE A 101 12.42 1.96 -6.55
N SER A 102 13.02 0.87 -7.04
CA SER A 102 14.30 0.94 -7.78
C SER A 102 14.23 1.78 -9.06
N LYS A 103 13.04 1.96 -9.64
CA LYS A 103 12.82 2.81 -10.83
C LYS A 103 12.65 4.29 -10.48
N ILE A 104 12.21 4.59 -9.26
CA ILE A 104 11.87 5.95 -8.80
C ILE A 104 13.03 6.55 -8.01
N PHE A 105 13.51 5.79 -7.04
CA PHE A 105 14.68 6.11 -6.28
C PHE A 105 15.82 5.33 -6.90
N GLN A 106 16.76 6.01 -7.56
CA GLN A 106 18.05 5.42 -7.87
C GLN A 106 18.77 5.15 -6.55
N ILE A 107 18.37 4.09 -5.83
CA ILE A 107 19.07 3.63 -4.65
C ILE A 107 20.34 2.97 -5.19
N PRO A 108 21.55 3.51 -4.94
CA PRO A 108 22.77 2.79 -5.25
C PRO A 108 22.70 1.48 -4.46
N VAL A 109 22.73 0.35 -5.16
CA VAL A 109 22.93 -0.95 -4.53
C VAL A 109 24.36 -0.92 -3.97
N SER A 110 24.47 -0.88 -2.64
CA SER A 110 25.72 -1.12 -1.91
C SER A 110 26.14 -2.57 -2.02
#